data_AF-A0A554JHV7-F1
#
_entry.id   AF-A0A554JHV7-F1
#
_cell.length_a   1.000
_cell.length_b   1.000
_cell.length_c   1.000
_cell.angle_alpha   90.00
_cell.angle_beta   90.00
_cell.angle_gamma   90.00
#
_symmetry.space_group_name_H-M   'P 1'
#
loop_
_entity.id
_entity.type
_entity.pdbx_description
1 polymer ?
#
loop_
_entity_poly.entity_id
_entity_poly.type
_entity_poly.pdbx_seq_one_letter_code
_entity_poly.pdbx_strand_id
1 'polypeptide(L)'
;VRITSDREKQLEMYKKFAAEVEKDRPALFTYAPNFIYVMPKRVKGVELRAVSIPSERFLGIHRWYLETDRVWRAFLSNETLPSSEDNF
;
A
#
# COMPACT_ATOMS: atom_id res chain seq x y z
N VAL A 1 -12.48 -16.71 -14.09
CA VAL A 1 -11.96 -15.66 -13.18
C VAL A 1 -11.38 -14.46 -13.94
N ARG A 2 -10.33 -14.61 -14.76
CA ARG A 2 -9.67 -13.45 -15.44
C ARG A 2 -10.43 -12.84 -16.62
N ILE A 3 -11.51 -13.49 -17.07
CA ILE A 3 -12.31 -13.10 -18.25
C ILE A 3 -13.58 -12.32 -17.85
N THR A 4 -13.94 -12.33 -16.57
CA THR A 4 -15.15 -11.70 -16.05
C THR A 4 -14.82 -10.31 -15.54
N SER A 5 -15.45 -9.27 -16.11
CA SER A 5 -15.31 -7.88 -15.67
C SER A 5 -16.20 -7.51 -14.47
N ASP A 6 -17.09 -8.41 -14.08
CA ASP A 6 -17.99 -8.25 -12.93
C ASP A 6 -17.28 -8.63 -11.63
N ARG A 7 -17.09 -7.64 -10.76
CA ARG A 7 -16.37 -7.76 -9.49
C ARG A 7 -16.98 -8.81 -8.56
N GLU A 8 -18.31 -8.86 -8.49
CA GLU A 8 -19.02 -9.70 -7.52
C GLU A 8 -18.88 -11.18 -7.91
N LYS A 9 -19.07 -11.47 -9.20
CA LYS A 9 -18.83 -12.81 -9.76
C LYS A 9 -17.38 -13.22 -9.63
N GLN A 10 -16.43 -12.31 -9.83
CA GLN A 10 -15.01 -12.60 -9.66
C GLN A 10 -14.69 -13.00 -8.21
N LEU A 11 -15.27 -12.30 -7.23
CA LEU A 11 -15.09 -12.60 -5.80
C LEU A 11 -15.68 -13.98 -5.44
N GLU A 12 -16.86 -14.30 -5.94
CA GLU A 12 -17.48 -15.62 -5.73
C GLU A 12 -16.61 -16.76 -6.28
N MET A 13 -16.05 -16.59 -7.49
CA MET A 13 -15.15 -17.59 -8.07
C MET A 13 -13.86 -17.76 -7.26
N TYR A 14 -13.29 -16.66 -6.73
CA TYR A 14 -12.11 -16.75 -5.87
C TYR A 14 -12.40 -17.50 -4.56
N LYS A 15 -13.58 -17.30 -3.96
CA LYS A 15 -14.01 -18.05 -2.77
C LYS A 15 -14.12 -19.55 -3.06
N LYS A 16 -14.73 -19.94 -4.19
CA LYS A 16 -14.82 -21.34 -4.62
C LYS A 16 -13.44 -21.97 -4.84
N PHE A 17 -12.54 -21.23 -5.47
CA PHE A 17 -11.16 -21.70 -5.67
C PHE A 17 -10.42 -21.88 -4.35
N ALA A 18 -10.52 -20.93 -3.42
CA ALA A 18 -9.89 -21.03 -2.10
C ALA A 18 -10.37 -22.27 -1.33
N ALA A 19 -11.67 -22.60 -1.42
CA ALA A 19 -12.23 -23.79 -0.79
C ALA A 19 -11.63 -25.10 -1.34
N GLU A 20 -11.40 -25.20 -2.65
CA GLU A 20 -10.78 -26.41 -3.22
C GLU A 20 -9.29 -26.51 -2.84
N VAL A 21 -8.56 -25.40 -2.80
CA VAL A 21 -7.16 -25.37 -2.33
C VAL A 21 -7.05 -25.79 -0.86
N GLU A 22 -7.98 -25.35 -0.02
CA GLU A 22 -8.03 -25.75 1.39
C GLU A 22 -8.34 -27.23 1.57
N LYS A 23 -9.18 -27.80 0.71
CA LYS A 23 -9.53 -29.23 0.70
C LYS A 23 -8.35 -30.10 0.27
N ASP A 24 -7.66 -29.71 -0.80
CA ASP A 24 -6.55 -30.50 -1.37
C ASP A 24 -5.22 -30.30 -0.64
N ARG A 25 -5.11 -29.24 0.18
CA ARG A 25 -3.92 -28.85 0.98
C ARG A 25 -2.57 -29.07 0.25
N PRO A 26 -2.38 -28.52 -0.96
CA PRO A 26 -1.20 -28.80 -1.77
C PRO A 26 0.10 -28.22 -1.18
N ALA A 27 0.01 -27.26 -0.25
CA ALA A 27 1.14 -26.64 0.41
C ALA A 27 0.81 -26.30 1.87
N LEU A 28 1.84 -26.26 2.72
CA LEU A 28 1.73 -25.78 4.10
C LEU A 28 2.11 -24.29 4.14
N PHE A 29 1.10 -23.43 4.33
CA PHE A 29 1.34 -22.01 4.57
C PHE A 29 1.97 -21.83 5.95
N THR A 30 3.20 -21.33 6.02
CA THR A 30 3.94 -21.18 7.27
C THR A 30 3.61 -19.87 7.98
N TYR A 31 3.89 -18.74 7.33
CA TYR A 31 3.58 -17.39 7.82
C TYR A 31 3.74 -16.34 6.72
N ALA A 32 3.21 -15.14 6.97
CA ALA A 32 3.44 -13.95 6.15
C ALA A 32 4.33 -12.96 6.93
N PRO A 33 5.59 -12.72 6.51
CA PRO A 33 6.49 -11.83 7.23
C PRO A 33 6.03 -10.37 7.17
N ASN A 34 6.19 -9.66 8.29
CA ASN A 34 6.14 -8.21 8.32
C ASN A 34 7.53 -7.65 8.02
N PHE A 35 7.63 -6.80 6.99
CA PHE A 35 8.89 -6.14 6.64
C PHE A 35 9.04 -4.82 7.38
N ILE A 36 9.96 -4.78 8.35
CA ILE A 36 10.26 -3.58 9.15
C ILE A 36 11.44 -2.85 8.52
N TYR A 37 11.26 -1.58 8.18
CA TYR A 37 12.30 -0.72 7.61
C TYR A 37 12.53 0.50 8.48
N VAL A 38 13.77 0.73 8.89
CA VAL A 38 14.19 1.95 9.60
C VAL A 38 14.61 2.99 8.57
N MET A 39 13.95 4.15 8.57
CA MET A 39 14.24 5.24 7.65
C MET A 39 14.74 6.48 8.42
N PRO A 40 15.61 7.31 7.81
CA PRO A 40 16.02 8.56 8.43
C PRO A 40 14.80 9.48 8.65
N LYS A 41 14.67 10.04 9.85
CA LYS A 41 13.57 10.97 10.22
C LYS A 41 13.42 12.20 9.30
N ARG A 42 14.47 12.52 8.53
CA ARG A 42 14.48 13.65 7.57
C ARG A 42 13.75 13.33 6.26
N VAL A 43 13.59 12.05 5.91
CA VAL A 43 12.87 11.64 4.70
C VAL A 43 11.39 11.62 5.00
N LYS A 44 10.63 12.47 4.31
CA LYS A 44 9.18 12.60 4.46
C LYS A 44 8.47 12.07 3.21
N GLY A 45 7.16 11.85 3.33
CA GLY A 45 6.34 11.33 2.23
C GLY A 45 6.51 9.81 1.97
N VAL A 46 7.09 9.09 2.93
CA VAL A 46 7.26 7.63 2.85
C VAL A 46 5.96 6.93 3.25
N GLU A 47 5.25 6.38 2.27
CA GLU A 47 4.09 5.50 2.47
C GLU A 47 4.48 4.08 2.02
N LEU A 48 4.68 3.17 2.98
CA LEU A 48 4.94 1.76 2.68
C LEU A 48 3.61 1.00 2.69
N ARG A 49 3.30 0.34 1.57
CA ARG A 49 2.17 -0.60 1.46
C ARG A 49 2.65 -2.02 1.70
N ALA A 50 1.82 -3.01 1.36
CA ALA A 50 2.24 -4.41 1.37
C ALA A 50 3.49 -4.58 0.48
N VAL A 51 4.63 -4.78 1.13
CA VAL A 51 5.91 -5.08 0.49
C VAL A 51 6.08 -6.59 0.57
N SER A 52 6.12 -7.25 -0.58
CA SER A 52 6.36 -8.69 -0.70
C SER A 52 7.81 -8.99 -1.08
N ILE A 53 8.46 -8.06 -1.80
CA ILE A 53 9.86 -8.14 -2.19
C ILE A 53 10.60 -6.83 -1.85
N PRO A 54 11.92 -6.88 -1.57
CA PRO A 54 12.66 -5.69 -1.11
C PRO A 54 12.61 -4.48 -2.03
N SER A 55 12.46 -4.67 -3.35
CA SER A 55 12.37 -3.59 -4.32
C SER A 55 11.06 -2.78 -4.20
N GLU A 56 9.98 -3.39 -3.72
CA GLU A 56 8.67 -2.74 -3.63
C GLU A 56 8.63 -1.58 -2.61
N ARG A 57 9.60 -1.52 -1.69
CA ARG A 57 9.74 -0.37 -0.77
C ARG A 57 9.94 0.96 -1.49
N PHE A 58 10.41 0.93 -2.74
CA PHE A 58 10.66 2.11 -3.56
C PHE A 58 9.51 2.45 -4.51
N LEU A 59 8.38 1.74 -4.49
CA LEU A 59 7.23 2.06 -5.36
C LEU A 59 6.74 3.51 -5.19
N GLY A 60 6.82 4.03 -3.97
CA GLY A 60 6.42 5.40 -3.63
C GLY A 60 7.53 6.45 -3.72
N ILE A 61 8.71 6.13 -4.26
CA ILE A 61 9.91 7.01 -4.17
C ILE A 61 9.69 8.41 -4.77
N HIS A 62 8.83 8.52 -5.79
CA HIS A 62 8.48 9.80 -6.42
C HIS A 62 7.79 10.81 -5.49
N ARG A 63 7.27 10.35 -4.34
CA ARG A 63 6.64 11.20 -3.32
C ARG A 63 7.58 11.59 -2.19
N TRP A 64 8.79 11.06 -2.18
CA TRP A 64 9.72 11.29 -1.09
C TRP A 64 10.35 12.67 -1.24
N TYR A 65 10.45 13.40 -0.14
CA TYR A 65 11.08 14.70 -0.11
C TYR A 65 11.83 14.91 1.21
N LEU A 66 12.82 15.80 1.17
CA LEU A 66 13.60 16.21 2.35
C LEU A 66 13.15 17.58 2.86
N GLU A 67 12.95 18.52 1.95
CA GLU A 67 12.65 19.91 2.24
C GLU A 67 11.30 20.31 1.63
N THR A 68 10.63 21.25 2.29
CA THR A 68 9.35 21.79 1.86
C THR A 68 9.43 23.31 1.93
N ASP A 69 8.94 24.00 0.90
CA ASP A 69 8.85 25.45 0.90
C ASP A 69 7.39 25.90 1.03
N ARG A 70 7.20 27.14 1.49
CA ARG A 70 5.88 27.74 1.63
C ARG A 70 5.44 28.31 0.29
N VAL A 71 4.32 27.80 -0.20
CA VAL A 71 3.66 28.34 -1.39
C VAL A 71 2.78 29.53 -0.97
N TRP A 72 2.78 30.59 -1.77
CA TRP A 72 1.90 31.75 -1.54
C TRP A 72 0.43 31.30 -1.60
N ARG A 73 -0.41 31.87 -0.73
CA ARG A 73 -1.84 31.52 -0.64
C ARG A 73 -2.58 31.64 -1.98
N ALA A 74 -2.12 32.53 -2.86
CA ALA A 74 -2.66 32.70 -4.22
C ALA A 74 -2.56 31.44 -5.11
N PHE A 75 -1.68 30.48 -4.78
CA PHE A 75 -1.49 29.24 -5.54
C PHE A 75 -1.97 27.98 -4.80
N LEU A 76 -2.60 28.11 -3.62
CA LEU A 76 -3.18 26.97 -2.90
C LEU A 76 -4.60 26.73 -3.40
N SER A 77 -4.87 25.54 -3.93
CA SER A 77 -6.24 25.06 -4.17
C SER A 77 -6.88 24.64 -2.84
N ASN A 78 -8.19 24.87 -2.71
CA ASN A 78 -8.93 24.80 -1.43
C ASN A 78 -9.08 23.38 -0.82
N GLU A 79 -8.33 22.38 -1.28
CA GLU A 79 -8.53 20.96 -0.95
C GLU A 79 -7.35 20.29 -0.24
N THR A 80 -6.22 20.98 -0.02
CA THR A 80 -5.02 20.32 0.53
C THR A 80 -4.42 21.07 1.72
N LEU A 81 -5.04 20.89 2.88
CA LEU A 81 -4.36 21.10 4.17
C LEU A 81 -4.48 19.81 4.97
N PRO A 82 -3.42 18.99 5.09
CA PRO A 82 -3.38 18.02 6.18
C PRO A 82 -3.42 18.81 7.50
N SER A 83 -4.42 18.52 8.33
CA SER A 83 -4.61 19.09 9.66
C SER A 83 -3.34 18.93 10.48
N SER A 84 -2.88 20.03 11.08
CA SER A 84 -1.66 20.16 11.87
C SER A 84 -1.66 19.37 13.20
N GLU A 85 -2.51 18.34 13.35
CA GLU A 85 -2.69 17.59 14.60
C GLU A 85 -2.25 16.12 14.54
N ASP A 86 -1.86 15.57 13.38
CA ASP A 86 -1.38 14.20 13.30
C ASP A 86 0.15 14.13 13.51
N ASN A 87 0.60 14.38 14.74
CA ASN A 87 1.96 14.02 15.21
C ASN A 87 1.96 13.69 16.71
N PHE A 88 1.68 12.43 17.05
CA PHE A 88 2.28 11.70 18.17
C PHE A 88 2.52 10.24 17.77
#